data_AF-A0A2E6L543-F1
#
_entry.id   AF-A0A2E6L543-F1
#
_cell.length_a   1.000
_cell.length_b   1.000
_cell.length_c   1.000
_cell.angle_alpha   90.00
_cell.angle_beta   90.00
_cell.angle_gamma   90.00
#
_symmetry.space_group_name_H-M   'P 1'
#
loop_
_entity.id
_entity.type
_entity.pdbx_description
1 polymer ?
#
loop_
_entity_poly.entity_id
_entity_poly.type
_entity_poly.pdbx_seq_one_letter_code
_entity_poly.pdbx_strand_id
1 'polypeptide(L)'
;MKGDSMTFQLKSFDLSESWLLQLSADGVNWSDLVPLESSQDILGFGVKADRITLGIGNFEKAFFRAKKFSRHEEVKQKYLAALARWNESNYTSYSYSVNSNQGMISYEARYTVTDGEVTEVRTILAWPPFFEPPPSRTIEDWFATVASAIDQNAVVIDIDWNSELGYPESGYIDISKMIADEERGWRISEIIPLE
;
A
#
# COMPACT_ATOMS: atom_id res chain seq x y z
N MET A 1 8.79 -14.47 -37.45
CA MET A 1 10.02 -14.30 -36.66
C MET A 1 9.77 -14.95 -35.30
N LYS A 2 10.49 -16.04 -35.00
CA LYS A 2 10.50 -16.69 -33.68
C LYS A 2 11.83 -16.29 -33.02
N GLY A 3 11.81 -15.52 -31.93
CA GLY A 3 13.04 -15.21 -31.18
C GLY A 3 13.19 -13.83 -30.55
N ASP A 4 12.28 -12.88 -30.78
CA ASP A 4 12.49 -11.49 -30.34
C ASP A 4 12.10 -11.21 -28.87
N SER A 5 11.53 -12.20 -28.17
CA SER A 5 11.12 -12.07 -26.77
C SER A 5 11.93 -12.95 -25.84
N MET A 6 12.33 -12.39 -24.70
CA MET A 6 12.95 -13.10 -23.58
C MET A 6 11.95 -13.20 -22.43
N THR A 7 12.01 -14.30 -21.69
CA THR A 7 11.21 -14.51 -20.48
C THR A 7 12.14 -14.71 -19.30
N PHE A 8 11.92 -13.96 -18.23
CA PHE A 8 12.60 -14.12 -16.96
C PHE A 8 11.61 -14.62 -15.92
N GLN A 9 12.02 -15.62 -15.14
CA GLN A 9 11.19 -16.20 -14.08
C GLN A 9 12.06 -16.41 -12.84
N LEU A 10 11.55 -15.95 -11.71
CA LEU A 10 12.11 -16.17 -10.38
C LEU A 10 11.09 -16.93 -9.56
N LYS A 11 11.43 -18.16 -9.15
CA LYS A 11 10.58 -18.93 -8.25
C LYS A 11 10.72 -18.41 -6.83
N SER A 12 9.62 -17.94 -6.26
CA SER A 12 9.51 -17.57 -4.85
C SER A 12 8.15 -18.02 -4.32
N PHE A 13 8.12 -18.44 -3.06
CA PHE A 13 6.89 -18.78 -2.35
C PHE A 13 6.38 -17.59 -1.52
N ASP A 14 7.21 -16.56 -1.35
CA ASP A 14 6.84 -15.33 -0.68
C ASP A 14 6.39 -14.30 -1.71
N LEU A 15 5.07 -14.17 -1.88
CA LEU A 15 4.47 -13.25 -2.83
C LEU A 15 4.46 -11.79 -2.32
N SER A 16 4.88 -11.55 -1.07
CA SER A 16 5.06 -10.18 -0.55
C SER A 16 6.36 -9.53 -1.04
N GLU A 17 7.26 -10.31 -1.67
CA GLU A 17 8.49 -9.76 -2.21
C GLU A 17 8.23 -8.87 -3.44
N SER A 18 9.13 -7.92 -3.66
CA SER A 18 9.20 -7.16 -4.91
C SER A 18 10.56 -7.35 -5.55
N TRP A 19 10.55 -7.68 -6.83
CA TRP A 19 11.75 -7.96 -7.61
C TRP A 19 11.78 -7.13 -8.87
N LEU A 20 12.96 -6.65 -9.23
CA LEU A 20 13.18 -5.89 -10.44
C LEU A 20 14.28 -6.56 -11.27
N LEU A 21 14.06 -6.60 -12.58
CA LEU A 21 15.06 -7.00 -13.54
C LEU A 21 16.08 -5.88 -13.71
N GLN A 22 17.37 -6.19 -13.53
CA GLN A 22 18.46 -5.29 -13.87
C GLN A 22 19.20 -5.80 -15.10
N LEU A 23 19.77 -4.85 -15.85
CA LEU A 23 20.61 -5.08 -17.02
C LEU A 23 22.02 -4.54 -16.79
N SER A 24 23.00 -5.24 -17.33
CA SER A 24 24.38 -4.75 -17.45
C SER A 24 24.98 -5.14 -18.79
N ALA A 25 25.71 -4.22 -19.43
CA ALA A 25 26.46 -4.52 -20.66
C ALA A 25 27.85 -5.13 -20.37
N ASP A 26 28.43 -4.80 -19.21
CA ASP A 26 29.81 -5.15 -18.83
C ASP A 26 29.88 -6.14 -17.65
N GLY A 27 28.76 -6.45 -17.01
CA GLY A 27 28.67 -7.28 -15.81
C GLY A 27 29.04 -6.54 -14.50
N VAL A 28 29.38 -5.25 -14.58
CA VAL A 28 29.86 -4.44 -13.46
C VAL A 28 28.86 -3.32 -13.13
N ASN A 29 28.43 -2.57 -14.14
CA ASN A 29 27.50 -1.46 -14.00
C ASN A 29 26.08 -1.93 -14.30
N TRP A 30 25.17 -1.76 -13.34
CA TRP A 30 23.81 -2.29 -13.41
C TRP A 30 22.77 -1.18 -13.40
N SER A 31 21.83 -1.26 -14.34
CA SER A 31 20.69 -0.35 -14.44
C SER A 31 19.38 -1.09 -14.15
N ASP A 32 18.47 -0.42 -13.44
CA ASP A 32 17.13 -0.93 -13.19
C ASP A 32 16.31 -0.89 -14.50
N LEU A 33 15.61 -1.98 -14.85
CA LEU A 33 14.78 -2.04 -16.06
C LEU A 33 13.29 -2.04 -15.74
N VAL A 34 12.75 -3.21 -15.36
CA VAL A 34 11.31 -3.43 -15.19
C VAL A 34 11.04 -4.30 -13.97
N PRO A 35 9.95 -4.06 -13.23
CA PRO A 35 9.50 -4.98 -12.20
C PRO A 35 9.23 -6.39 -12.76
N LEU A 36 9.50 -7.40 -11.95
CA LEU A 36 9.03 -8.76 -12.18
C LEU A 36 7.68 -8.88 -11.47
N GLU A 37 6.60 -8.98 -12.24
CA GLU A 37 5.26 -9.07 -11.70
C GLU A 37 4.95 -10.51 -11.27
N SER A 38 4.17 -10.68 -10.21
CA SER A 38 3.59 -11.98 -9.87
C SER A 38 2.60 -12.41 -10.97
N SER A 39 2.65 -13.66 -11.41
CA SER A 39 1.73 -14.22 -12.42
C SER A 39 1.03 -15.44 -11.85
N GLN A 40 -0.29 -15.57 -12.08
CA GLN A 40 -1.05 -16.75 -11.63
C GLN A 40 -0.57 -18.07 -12.25
N ASP A 41 0.05 -18.01 -13.43
CA ASP A 41 0.55 -19.18 -14.15
C ASP A 41 1.91 -19.67 -13.63
N ILE A 42 2.54 -18.93 -12.71
CA ILE A 42 3.91 -19.18 -12.26
C ILE A 42 3.99 -18.99 -10.73
N LEU A 43 4.46 -20.02 -10.02
CA LEU A 43 4.89 -19.86 -8.63
C LEU A 43 6.12 -18.93 -8.58
N GLY A 44 5.88 -17.63 -8.36
CA GLY A 44 6.90 -16.58 -8.23
C GLY A 44 6.65 -15.35 -9.10
N PHE A 45 7.74 -14.75 -9.60
CA PHE A 45 7.74 -13.48 -10.33
C PHE A 45 8.28 -13.66 -11.74
N GLY A 46 7.78 -12.90 -12.70
CA GLY A 46 8.30 -12.96 -14.06
C GLY A 46 7.92 -11.80 -14.95
N VAL A 47 8.61 -11.74 -16.09
CA VAL A 47 8.31 -10.77 -17.15
C VAL A 47 8.66 -11.40 -18.49
N LYS A 48 7.84 -11.13 -19.50
CA LYS A 48 8.14 -11.43 -20.90
C LYS A 48 8.28 -10.09 -21.62
N ALA A 49 9.47 -9.82 -22.14
CA ALA A 49 9.78 -8.57 -22.81
C ALA A 49 10.56 -8.83 -24.10
N ASP A 50 10.34 -8.00 -25.11
CA ASP A 50 11.14 -8.05 -26.33
C ASP A 50 12.47 -7.31 -26.18
N ARG A 51 13.39 -7.56 -27.11
CA ARG A 51 14.74 -6.96 -27.11
C ARG A 51 14.71 -5.43 -27.17
N ILE A 52 13.68 -4.84 -27.77
CA ILE A 52 13.54 -3.38 -27.88
C ILE A 52 13.14 -2.80 -26.53
N THR A 53 12.15 -3.42 -25.87
CA THR A 53 11.66 -3.07 -24.54
C THR A 53 12.76 -3.18 -23.48
N LEU A 54 13.64 -4.19 -23.59
CA LEU A 54 14.79 -4.35 -22.71
C LEU A 54 15.95 -3.39 -23.03
N GLY A 55 15.85 -2.57 -24.09
CA GLY A 55 16.90 -1.64 -24.50
C GLY A 55 18.17 -2.33 -25.04
N ILE A 56 18.07 -3.59 -25.49
CA ILE A 56 19.22 -4.42 -25.87
C ILE A 56 19.41 -4.61 -27.38
N GLY A 57 18.69 -3.86 -28.21
CA GLY A 57 18.71 -4.01 -29.67
C GLY A 57 20.11 -3.92 -30.30
N ASN A 58 21.03 -3.17 -29.67
CA ASN A 58 22.39 -2.92 -30.19
C ASN A 58 23.50 -3.61 -29.38
N PHE A 59 23.17 -4.36 -28.32
CA PHE A 59 24.20 -5.04 -27.54
C PHE A 59 24.52 -6.40 -28.12
N GLU A 60 25.81 -6.64 -28.35
CA GLU A 60 26.33 -7.96 -28.74
C GLU A 60 26.20 -8.98 -27.60
N LYS A 61 26.33 -8.49 -26.35
CA LYS A 61 26.14 -9.24 -25.11
C LYS A 61 25.50 -8.37 -24.04
N ALA A 62 24.65 -8.97 -23.22
CA ALA A 62 24.00 -8.37 -22.07
C ALA A 62 23.92 -9.39 -20.92
N PHE A 63 23.99 -8.90 -19.69
CA PHE A 63 23.80 -9.66 -18.46
C PHE A 63 22.54 -9.21 -17.75
N PHE A 64 21.84 -10.15 -17.12
CA PHE A 64 20.61 -9.89 -16.37
C PHE A 64 20.74 -10.44 -14.97
N ARG A 65 20.14 -9.76 -14.00
CA ARG A 65 19.93 -10.27 -12.65
C ARG A 65 18.62 -9.77 -12.07
N ALA A 66 18.07 -10.50 -11.12
CA ALA A 66 16.97 -10.02 -10.29
C ALA A 66 17.54 -9.29 -9.07
N LYS A 67 16.95 -8.15 -8.72
CA LYS A 67 17.25 -7.38 -7.51
C LYS A 67 15.98 -7.27 -6.68
N LYS A 68 16.03 -7.71 -5.42
CA LYS A 68 14.95 -7.46 -4.47
C LYS A 68 14.89 -5.96 -4.17
N PHE A 69 13.70 -5.37 -4.14
CA PHE A 69 13.52 -3.96 -3.81
C PHE A 69 12.29 -3.76 -2.91
N SER A 70 12.23 -2.60 -2.25
CA SER A 70 11.08 -2.16 -1.46
C SER A 70 10.19 -1.33 -2.38
N ARG A 71 9.02 -1.85 -2.76
CA ARG A 71 8.09 -1.16 -3.68
C ARG A 71 7.58 0.16 -3.11
N HIS A 72 7.37 0.17 -1.81
CA HIS A 72 6.69 1.24 -1.08
C HIS A 72 7.66 2.07 -0.26
N GLU A 73 8.93 2.17 -0.65
CA GLU A 73 9.94 2.90 0.14
C GLU A 73 9.53 4.36 0.36
N GLU A 74 9.09 5.06 -0.69
CA GLU A 74 8.63 6.45 -0.57
C GLU A 74 7.39 6.58 0.33
N VAL A 75 6.43 5.65 0.19
CA VAL A 75 5.22 5.60 1.02
C VAL A 75 5.60 5.35 2.48
N LYS A 76 6.54 4.44 2.73
CA LYS A 76 7.05 4.13 4.06
C LYS A 76 7.73 5.33 4.72
N GLN A 77 8.53 6.09 3.96
CA GLN A 77 9.15 7.31 4.48
C GLN A 77 8.09 8.37 4.85
N LYS A 78 7.07 8.56 4.01
CA LYS A 78 5.95 9.46 4.31
C LYS A 78 5.16 9.00 5.54
N TYR A 79 4.85 7.71 5.63
CA TYR A 79 4.20 7.08 6.78
C TYR A 79 4.97 7.34 8.09
N LEU A 80 6.29 7.12 8.10
CA LEU A 80 7.09 7.32 9.31
C LEU A 80 7.12 8.80 9.74
N ALA A 81 7.24 9.73 8.79
CA ALA A 81 7.21 11.16 9.08
C ALA A 81 5.84 11.61 9.61
N ALA A 82 4.76 11.07 9.03
CA ALA A 82 3.39 11.35 9.44
C ALA A 82 3.08 10.78 10.84
N LEU A 83 3.53 9.55 11.11
CA LEU A 83 3.41 8.92 12.43
C LEU A 83 4.16 9.70 13.51
N ALA A 84 5.38 10.17 13.22
CA ALA A 84 6.13 10.99 14.16
C ALA A 84 5.35 12.28 14.52
N ARG A 85 4.77 12.95 13.52
CA ARG A 85 3.95 14.16 13.72
C ARG A 85 2.69 13.89 14.54
N TRP A 86 2.01 12.78 14.29
CA TRP A 86 0.86 12.37 15.10
C TRP A 86 1.26 12.15 16.56
N ASN A 87 2.34 11.41 16.80
CA ASN A 87 2.83 11.16 18.15
C ASN A 87 3.27 12.44 18.89
N GLU A 88 3.77 13.45 18.17
CA GLU A 88 4.13 14.76 18.75
C GLU A 88 2.91 15.51 19.31
N SER A 89 1.69 15.25 18.80
CA SER A 89 0.46 15.87 19.33
C SER A 89 0.13 15.42 20.75
N ASN A 90 0.57 14.23 21.16
CA ASN A 90 0.25 13.60 22.45
C ASN A 90 -1.26 13.51 22.75
N TYR A 91 -2.13 13.49 21.73
CA TYR A 91 -3.56 13.34 21.93
C TYR A 91 -3.92 11.90 22.31
N THR A 92 -4.37 11.72 23.54
CA THR A 92 -4.96 10.46 24.02
C THR A 92 -6.48 10.52 24.07
N SER A 93 -7.06 11.72 24.07
CA SER A 93 -8.51 11.95 24.11
C SER A 93 -8.91 12.89 22.98
N TYR A 94 -9.78 12.42 22.09
CA TYR A 94 -10.23 13.15 20.90
C TYR A 94 -11.51 12.54 20.33
N SER A 95 -12.23 13.29 19.50
CA SER A 95 -13.28 12.75 18.63
C SER A 95 -12.93 12.97 17.18
N TYR A 96 -13.35 12.08 16.29
CA TYR A 96 -13.16 12.23 14.85
C TYR A 96 -14.30 11.61 14.05
N SER A 97 -14.55 12.16 12.87
CA SER A 97 -15.50 11.61 11.90
C SER A 97 -14.74 10.82 10.84
N VAL A 98 -15.31 9.71 10.36
CA VAL A 98 -14.75 8.96 9.24
C VAL A 98 -15.84 8.47 8.31
N ASN A 99 -15.60 8.60 7.01
CA ASN A 99 -16.33 7.93 5.96
C ASN A 99 -15.42 6.86 5.36
N SER A 100 -15.81 5.59 5.43
CA SER A 100 -14.99 4.47 4.96
C SER A 100 -15.82 3.51 4.12
N ASN A 101 -15.17 2.89 3.14
CA ASN A 101 -15.73 1.84 2.32
C ASN A 101 -14.73 0.69 2.20
N GLN A 102 -15.25 -0.52 2.08
CA GLN A 102 -14.50 -1.71 1.74
C GLN A 102 -15.40 -2.67 0.96
N GLY A 103 -15.06 -2.92 -0.30
CA GLY A 103 -15.89 -3.72 -1.21
C GLY A 103 -17.34 -3.19 -1.26
N MET A 104 -18.30 -4.04 -0.88
CA MET A 104 -19.74 -3.73 -0.89
C MET A 104 -20.24 -3.08 0.41
N ILE A 105 -19.34 -2.79 1.36
CA ILE A 105 -19.67 -2.23 2.66
C ILE A 105 -19.17 -0.77 2.72
N SER A 106 -19.96 0.11 3.31
CA SER A 106 -19.52 1.45 3.66
C SER A 106 -20.16 1.93 4.95
N TYR A 107 -19.49 2.86 5.62
CA TYR A 107 -20.03 3.52 6.79
C TYR A 107 -19.48 4.93 6.97
N GLU A 108 -20.29 5.76 7.60
CA GLU A 108 -19.90 7.03 8.17
C GLU A 108 -20.20 7.00 9.66
N ALA A 109 -19.19 7.30 10.47
CA ALA A 109 -19.33 7.27 11.92
C ALA A 109 -18.45 8.33 12.58
N ARG A 110 -18.87 8.74 13.78
CA ARG A 110 -18.05 9.53 14.68
C ARG A 110 -17.57 8.66 15.83
N TYR A 111 -16.27 8.67 16.06
CA TYR A 111 -15.62 7.97 17.15
C TYR A 111 -15.24 8.98 18.23
N THR A 112 -15.42 8.59 19.49
CA THR A 112 -14.86 9.26 20.65
C THR A 112 -13.83 8.35 21.29
N VAL A 113 -12.60 8.85 21.39
CA VAL A 113 -11.46 8.20 22.02
C VAL A 113 -11.18 8.94 23.33
N THR A 114 -11.04 8.20 24.42
CA THR A 114 -10.66 8.73 25.74
C THR A 114 -9.55 7.86 26.30
N ASP A 115 -8.46 8.47 26.76
CA ASP A 115 -7.29 7.77 27.30
C ASP A 115 -6.74 6.67 26.36
N GLY A 116 -6.81 6.90 25.05
CA GLY A 116 -6.32 6.00 24.00
C GLY A 116 -7.30 4.90 23.58
N GLU A 117 -8.48 4.82 24.20
CA GLU A 117 -9.47 3.78 23.95
C GLU A 117 -10.75 4.37 23.35
N VAL A 118 -11.39 3.66 22.43
CA VAL A 118 -12.69 4.08 21.91
C VAL A 118 -13.77 3.86 22.98
N THR A 119 -14.39 4.95 23.41
CA THR A 119 -15.46 4.93 24.42
C THR A 119 -16.85 5.08 23.80
N GLU A 120 -16.95 5.66 22.60
CA GLU A 120 -18.22 5.84 21.90
C GLU A 120 -18.03 5.73 20.39
N VAL A 121 -18.99 5.07 19.73
CA VAL A 121 -19.13 5.06 18.28
C VAL A 121 -20.55 5.47 17.94
N ARG A 122 -20.70 6.59 17.22
CA ARG A 122 -21.98 7.06 16.71
C ARG A 122 -22.04 6.84 15.21
N THR A 123 -22.82 5.86 14.80
CA THR A 123 -23.14 5.61 13.38
C THR A 123 -23.98 6.76 12.82
N ILE A 124 -23.53 7.34 11.72
CA ILE A 124 -24.23 8.38 10.95
C ILE A 124 -24.92 7.72 9.75
N LEU A 125 -24.18 6.89 9.01
CA LEU A 125 -24.67 6.16 7.84
C LEU A 125 -23.98 4.80 7.77
N ALA A 126 -24.66 3.77 7.30
CA ALA A 126 -24.05 2.48 7.00
C ALA A 126 -24.75 1.79 5.84
N TRP A 127 -23.97 1.08 5.02
CA TRP A 127 -24.43 0.18 3.99
C TRP A 127 -23.64 -1.14 4.05
N PRO A 128 -24.31 -2.30 4.02
CA PRO A 128 -25.76 -2.47 4.12
C PRO A 128 -26.32 -1.95 5.47
N PRO A 129 -27.64 -1.69 5.61
CA PRO A 129 -28.20 -1.03 6.80
C PRO A 129 -28.00 -1.77 8.14
N PHE A 130 -27.67 -3.06 8.10
CA PHE A 130 -27.35 -3.88 9.27
C PHE A 130 -25.86 -3.89 9.60
N PHE A 131 -25.02 -3.25 8.80
CA PHE A 131 -23.60 -3.14 9.08
C PHE A 131 -23.38 -2.15 10.22
N GLU A 132 -22.64 -2.59 11.23
CA GLU A 132 -22.20 -1.75 12.33
C GLU A 132 -20.74 -1.33 12.08
N PRO A 133 -20.41 -0.03 12.16
CA PRO A 133 -19.03 0.42 12.15
C PRO A 133 -18.17 -0.35 13.17
N PRO A 134 -16.88 -0.59 12.89
CA PRO A 134 -15.98 -1.25 13.84
C PRO A 134 -16.07 -0.60 15.24
N PRO A 135 -16.28 -1.38 16.32
CA PRO A 135 -16.54 -0.80 17.64
C PRO A 135 -15.31 -0.17 18.29
N SER A 136 -14.10 -0.53 17.82
CA SER A 136 -12.82 -0.02 18.30
C SER A 136 -11.97 0.34 17.11
N ARG A 137 -11.92 1.63 16.78
CA ARG A 137 -11.02 2.19 15.77
C ARG A 137 -10.52 3.57 16.17
N THR A 138 -9.23 3.65 16.44
CA THR A 138 -8.46 4.87 16.75
C THR A 138 -7.74 5.39 15.49
N ILE A 139 -7.09 6.55 15.56
CA ILE A 139 -6.19 7.04 14.51
C ILE A 139 -4.97 6.12 14.35
N GLU A 140 -4.47 5.57 15.45
CA GLU A 140 -3.40 4.58 15.49
C GLU A 140 -3.78 3.32 14.70
N ASP A 141 -5.03 2.87 14.75
CA ASP A 141 -5.52 1.73 13.96
C ASP A 141 -5.56 2.04 12.45
N TRP A 142 -5.77 3.30 12.07
CA TRP A 142 -5.64 3.75 10.68
C TRP A 142 -4.17 3.73 10.23
N PHE A 143 -3.24 4.17 11.08
CA PHE A 143 -1.81 3.99 10.80
C PHE A 143 -1.42 2.51 10.68
N ALA A 144 -1.93 1.64 11.56
CA ALA A 144 -1.69 0.21 11.50
C ALA A 144 -2.24 -0.41 10.20
N THR A 145 -3.37 0.10 9.70
CA THR A 145 -3.91 -0.31 8.40
C THR A 145 -2.92 0.01 7.26
N VAL A 146 -2.33 1.20 7.24
CA VAL A 146 -1.33 1.59 6.23
C VAL A 146 -0.05 0.77 6.38
N ALA A 147 0.45 0.59 7.60
CA ALA A 147 1.64 -0.22 7.87
C ALA A 147 1.47 -1.66 7.38
N SER A 148 0.31 -2.26 7.67
CA SER A 148 -0.02 -3.61 7.21
C SER A 148 -0.06 -3.72 5.69
N ALA A 149 -0.55 -2.71 4.98
CA ALA A 149 -0.54 -2.70 3.51
C ALA A 149 0.88 -2.58 2.93
N ILE A 150 1.75 -1.79 3.57
CA ILE A 150 3.17 -1.70 3.20
C ILE A 150 3.84 -3.07 3.39
N ASP A 151 3.62 -3.71 4.53
CA ASP A 151 4.23 -5.01 4.88
C ASP A 151 3.71 -6.14 3.99
N GLN A 152 2.44 -6.09 3.58
CA GLN A 152 1.85 -7.01 2.62
C GLN A 152 2.22 -6.70 1.17
N ASN A 153 2.99 -5.63 0.93
CA ASN A 153 3.40 -5.19 -0.40
C ASN A 153 2.19 -4.97 -1.34
N ALA A 154 1.18 -4.27 -0.84
CA ALA A 154 -0.07 -3.99 -1.54
C ALA A 154 0.14 -3.47 -2.97
N VAL A 155 -0.83 -3.72 -3.85
CA VAL A 155 -0.78 -3.26 -5.23
C VAL A 155 -0.84 -1.74 -5.32
N VAL A 156 -1.73 -1.10 -4.57
CA VAL A 156 -1.86 0.35 -4.46
C VAL A 156 -1.89 0.74 -2.99
N ILE A 157 -1.12 1.78 -2.67
CA ILE A 157 -1.20 2.50 -1.40
C ILE A 157 -1.15 3.98 -1.74
N ASP A 158 -2.30 4.65 -1.68
CA ASP A 158 -2.40 6.09 -1.92
C ASP A 158 -2.99 6.74 -0.67
N ILE A 159 -2.19 7.56 0.02
CA ILE A 159 -2.54 8.17 1.30
C ILE A 159 -2.26 9.66 1.22
N ASP A 160 -3.28 10.45 1.55
CA ASP A 160 -3.13 11.86 1.84
C ASP A 160 -2.98 12.04 3.36
N TRP A 161 -1.85 12.60 3.78
CA TRP A 161 -1.51 12.79 5.18
C TRP A 161 -1.89 14.20 5.60
N ASN A 162 -2.55 14.33 6.74
CA ASN A 162 -2.88 15.64 7.26
C ASN A 162 -1.61 16.45 7.54
N SER A 163 -1.53 17.64 6.96
CA SER A 163 -0.33 18.47 7.04
C SER A 163 -0.07 19.08 8.43
N GLU A 164 -1.04 19.09 9.34
CA GLU A 164 -0.88 19.68 10.67
C GLU A 164 -0.59 18.60 11.72
N LEU A 165 -1.42 17.56 11.76
CA LEU A 165 -1.39 16.52 12.79
C LEU A 165 -0.81 15.19 12.29
N GLY A 166 -0.63 14.99 10.98
CA GLY A 166 0.00 13.79 10.43
C GLY A 166 -0.89 12.55 10.31
N TYR A 167 -2.15 12.56 10.77
CA TYR A 167 -3.05 11.40 10.59
C TYR A 167 -3.36 11.14 9.09
N PRO A 168 -3.73 9.90 8.71
CA PRO A 168 -4.09 9.56 7.33
C PRO A 168 -5.47 10.11 6.96
N GLU A 169 -5.52 11.40 6.60
CA GLU A 169 -6.75 12.15 6.32
C GLU A 169 -7.61 11.51 5.22
N SER A 170 -6.99 10.96 4.18
CA SER A 170 -7.68 10.06 3.28
C SER A 170 -6.75 8.97 2.79
N GLY A 171 -7.32 7.83 2.41
CA GLY A 171 -6.52 6.74 1.88
C GLY A 171 -7.31 5.80 0.99
N TYR A 172 -6.61 5.20 0.05
CA TYR A 172 -7.06 4.10 -0.79
C TYR A 172 -5.98 3.02 -0.82
N ILE A 173 -6.37 1.79 -0.50
CA ILE A 173 -5.52 0.60 -0.51
C ILE A 173 -6.19 -0.47 -1.36
N ASP A 174 -5.40 -1.09 -2.23
CA ASP A 174 -5.73 -2.28 -3.01
C ASP A 174 -4.57 -3.27 -2.79
N ILE A 175 -4.81 -4.37 -2.08
CA ILE A 175 -3.80 -5.40 -1.81
C ILE A 175 -3.56 -6.27 -3.05
N SER A 176 -4.55 -6.47 -3.91
CA SER A 176 -4.59 -7.43 -5.00
C SER A 176 -5.43 -6.95 -6.18
N LYS A 177 -4.80 -6.84 -7.36
CA LYS A 177 -5.40 -6.51 -8.67
C LYS A 177 -6.63 -7.36 -9.05
N MET A 178 -6.88 -8.46 -8.35
CA MET A 178 -7.85 -9.48 -8.70
C MET A 178 -9.03 -9.56 -7.71
N ILE A 179 -8.97 -8.86 -6.58
CA ILE A 179 -9.90 -9.05 -5.45
C ILE A 179 -10.46 -7.67 -5.07
N ALA A 180 -11.65 -7.34 -5.55
CA ALA A 180 -12.22 -6.01 -5.33
C ALA A 180 -12.85 -5.83 -3.93
N ASP A 181 -13.16 -6.92 -3.21
CA ASP A 181 -13.80 -6.87 -1.89
C ASP A 181 -12.82 -6.50 -0.77
N GLU A 182 -11.52 -6.60 -1.00
CA GLU A 182 -10.50 -6.15 -0.03
C GLU A 182 -10.13 -4.68 -0.19
N GLU A 183 -10.35 -4.09 -1.38
CA GLU A 183 -10.11 -2.67 -1.67
C GLU A 183 -10.80 -1.79 -0.62
N ARG A 184 -10.04 -0.87 -0.04
CA ARG A 184 -10.50 -0.03 1.06
C ARG A 184 -10.21 1.43 0.79
N GLY A 185 -11.26 2.24 0.85
CA GLY A 185 -11.18 3.70 0.88
C GLY A 185 -11.59 4.28 2.23
N TRP A 186 -11.01 5.41 2.61
CA TRP A 186 -11.50 6.21 3.72
C TRP A 186 -11.18 7.71 3.58
N ARG A 187 -11.92 8.51 4.34
CA ARG A 187 -11.64 9.91 4.64
C ARG A 187 -11.97 10.20 6.09
N ILE A 188 -10.98 10.66 6.85
CA ILE A 188 -11.07 11.11 8.23
C ILE A 188 -11.20 12.64 8.23
N SER A 189 -12.08 13.17 9.06
CA SER A 189 -12.32 14.60 9.21
C SER A 189 -12.67 14.96 10.64
N GLU A 190 -12.69 16.26 10.93
CA GLU A 190 -13.21 16.79 12.19
C GLU A 190 -12.54 16.20 13.44
N ILE A 191 -11.20 16.07 13.43
CA ILE A 191 -10.47 15.70 14.64
C ILE A 191 -10.54 16.85 15.65
N ILE A 192 -11.17 16.59 16.79
CA ILE A 192 -11.37 17.54 17.88
C ILE A 192 -10.78 16.94 19.15
N PRO A 193 -9.69 17.51 19.70
CA PRO A 193 -9.14 17.11 20.99
C PRO A 193 -10.17 17.24 22.12
N LEU A 194 -10.12 16.35 23.09
CA LEU A 194 -10.96 16.38 24.29
C LEU A 194 -10.07 16.62 25.51
N GLU A 195 -10.57 17.43 26.46
CA GLU A 195 -9.91 17.70 27.75
C GLU A 195 -10.05 16.53 28.73
#